data_AF-A0A2Z5ZGU8-F1
#
_entry.id   AF-A0A2Z5ZGU8-F1
#
_cell.length_a   1.000
_cell.length_b   1.000
_cell.length_c   1.000
_cell.angle_alpha   90.00
_cell.angle_beta   90.00
_cell.angle_gamma   90.00
#
_symmetry.space_group_name_H-M   'P 1'
#
loop_
_entity.id
_entity.type
_entity.pdbx_description
1 polymer ?
#
loop_
_entity_poly.entity_id
_entity_poly.type
_entity_poly.pdbx_seq_one_letter_code
_entity_poly.pdbx_strand_id
1 'polypeptide(L)'
;MTEDVRAPDVKPPPERLYGRQRGHPLRPRQERLLEEALPRLRFPLEKAGTPKLGFGKEPAQIWFEVGFGGGEHSYAQHNAHPDVGYIASEVFHNGLCSLLTRLVPVEEEATAPIPDMLRLWDDDARILLKAMPEASVDRLFLMFPDPWPKAKHAKRRFVHPHNVELVARVLKSGAVWRVASDDPTYQAWVEEVMGAQPYFDAPHP
;
A
#
# COMPACT_ATOMS: atom_id res chain seq x y z
N MET A 1 25.01 28.45 3.12
CA MET A 1 24.71 28.18 1.70
C MET A 1 23.78 26.98 1.69
N THR A 2 22.48 27.20 1.61
CA THR A 2 21.52 26.12 1.38
C THR A 2 21.69 25.70 -0.07
N GLU A 3 22.28 24.52 -0.30
CA GLU A 3 22.20 23.90 -1.62
C GLU A 3 20.71 23.71 -1.93
N ASP A 4 20.28 24.23 -3.08
CA ASP A 4 18.92 24.12 -3.55
C ASP A 4 18.71 22.65 -3.95
N VAL A 5 18.27 21.82 -3.00
CA VAL A 5 18.08 20.38 -3.20
C VAL A 5 16.88 20.19 -4.14
N ARG A 6 17.18 20.12 -5.43
CA ARG A 6 16.18 19.97 -6.48
C ARG A 6 15.80 18.49 -6.63
N ALA A 7 14.51 18.22 -6.77
CA ALA A 7 14.02 16.86 -6.98
C ALA A 7 14.67 16.22 -8.22
N PRO A 8 14.91 14.90 -8.22
CA PRO A 8 15.53 14.22 -9.34
C PRO A 8 14.75 14.45 -10.63
N ASP A 9 15.45 14.74 -11.73
CA ASP A 9 14.87 14.83 -13.08
C ASP A 9 14.56 13.42 -13.61
N VAL A 10 13.43 12.88 -13.15
CA VAL A 10 12.95 11.53 -13.47
C VAL A 10 11.62 11.61 -14.22
N LYS A 11 11.49 10.81 -15.29
CA LYS A 11 10.22 10.69 -16.03
C LYS A 11 9.08 10.28 -15.10
N PRO A 12 7.85 10.78 -15.31
CA PRO A 12 6.73 10.45 -14.46
C PRO A 12 6.50 8.94 -14.35
N PRO A 13 5.92 8.47 -13.24
CA PRO A 13 5.60 7.07 -13.08
C PRO A 13 4.67 6.65 -14.22
N PRO A 14 4.94 5.51 -14.85
CA PRO A 14 4.05 4.99 -15.87
C PRO A 14 2.69 4.63 -15.27
N GLU A 15 1.62 4.78 -16.05
CA GLU A 15 0.27 4.40 -15.63
C GLU A 15 0.15 2.89 -15.45
N ARG A 16 0.81 2.11 -16.33
CA ARG A 16 0.89 0.66 -16.15
C ARG A 16 1.72 0.30 -14.92
N LEU A 17 1.27 -0.71 -14.20
CA LEU A 17 1.99 -1.26 -13.06
C LEU A 17 3.25 -2.02 -13.52
N TYR A 18 4.34 -1.87 -12.76
CA TYR A 18 5.56 -2.66 -12.91
C TYR A 18 5.73 -3.52 -11.66
N GLY A 19 5.84 -4.82 -11.86
CA GLY A 19 5.85 -5.80 -10.79
C GLY A 19 5.29 -7.11 -11.32
N ARG A 20 5.53 -8.21 -10.61
CA ARG A 20 4.95 -9.50 -10.98
C ARG A 20 3.55 -9.58 -10.41
N GLN A 21 2.54 -9.80 -11.26
CA GLN A 21 1.18 -10.09 -10.80
C GLN A 21 1.01 -11.56 -10.37
N ARG A 22 1.76 -12.48 -11.00
CA ARG A 22 1.73 -13.92 -10.70
C ARG A 22 3.14 -14.48 -10.61
N GLY A 23 3.32 -15.42 -9.69
CA GLY A 23 4.57 -16.13 -9.45
C GLY A 23 4.42 -17.59 -9.83
N HIS A 24 4.56 -18.47 -8.85
CA HIS A 24 4.26 -19.89 -9.03
C HIS A 24 2.77 -20.13 -9.31
N PRO A 25 2.43 -21.21 -10.03
CA PRO A 25 1.05 -21.64 -10.21
C PRO A 25 0.30 -21.69 -8.87
N LEU A 26 -0.92 -21.17 -8.86
CA LEU A 26 -1.77 -21.20 -7.68
C LEU A 26 -2.27 -22.63 -7.45
N ARG A 27 -2.36 -23.03 -6.18
CA ARG A 27 -3.03 -24.28 -5.79
C ARG A 27 -4.55 -24.09 -5.92
N PRO A 28 -5.35 -25.17 -6.09
CA PRO A 28 -6.81 -25.05 -6.22
C PRO A 28 -7.46 -24.22 -5.12
N ARG A 29 -7.03 -24.39 -3.86
CA ARG A 29 -7.51 -23.58 -2.74
C ARG A 29 -7.18 -22.08 -2.89
N GLN A 30 -5.99 -21.75 -3.39
CA GLN A 30 -5.57 -20.36 -3.58
C GLN A 30 -6.40 -19.67 -4.66
N GLU A 31 -6.77 -20.40 -5.72
CA GLU A 31 -7.71 -19.92 -6.73
C GLU A 31 -9.07 -19.61 -6.09
N ARG A 32 -9.63 -20.54 -5.30
CA ARG A 32 -10.87 -20.28 -4.54
C ARG A 32 -10.76 -19.12 -3.57
N LEU A 33 -9.63 -18.91 -2.90
CA LEU A 33 -9.43 -17.73 -2.04
C LEU A 33 -9.56 -16.42 -2.83
N LEU A 34 -9.00 -16.36 -4.04
CA LEU A 34 -9.11 -15.17 -4.89
C LEU A 34 -10.52 -15.01 -5.49
N GLU A 35 -11.20 -16.11 -5.79
CA GLU A 35 -12.53 -16.09 -6.43
C GLU A 35 -13.66 -15.85 -5.42
N GLU A 36 -13.56 -16.42 -4.22
CA GLU A 36 -14.65 -16.49 -3.25
C GLU A 36 -14.44 -15.58 -2.03
N ALA A 37 -13.20 -15.47 -1.53
CA ALA A 37 -12.90 -14.69 -0.32
C ALA A 37 -12.51 -13.24 -0.63
N LEU A 38 -11.58 -13.04 -1.58
CA LEU A 38 -11.06 -11.71 -1.93
C LEU A 38 -12.16 -10.71 -2.29
N PRO A 39 -13.20 -11.02 -3.09
CA PRO A 39 -14.23 -10.05 -3.43
C PRO A 39 -14.99 -9.51 -2.22
N ARG A 40 -15.12 -10.30 -1.15
CA ARG A 40 -15.78 -9.90 0.09
C ARG A 40 -14.88 -9.00 0.95
N LEU A 41 -13.57 -9.22 0.90
CA LEU A 41 -12.55 -8.42 1.58
C LEU A 41 -12.11 -7.17 0.81
N ARG A 42 -12.47 -7.06 -0.48
CA ARG A 42 -12.03 -5.96 -1.34
C ARG A 42 -12.57 -4.61 -0.83
N PHE A 43 -11.72 -3.59 -0.82
CA PHE A 43 -12.16 -2.23 -0.54
C PHE A 43 -13.09 -1.75 -1.68
N PRO A 44 -14.32 -1.30 -1.38
CA PRO A 44 -15.25 -0.81 -2.39
C PRO A 44 -14.81 0.55 -2.93
N LEU A 45 -14.37 0.61 -4.20
CA LEU A 45 -13.84 1.84 -4.82
C LEU A 45 -14.85 2.99 -4.81
N GLU A 46 -16.14 2.71 -4.93
CA GLU A 46 -17.20 3.70 -4.85
C GLU A 46 -17.31 4.38 -3.47
N LYS A 47 -16.70 3.78 -2.43
CA LYS A 47 -16.58 4.38 -1.10
C LYS A 47 -15.29 5.18 -0.91
N ALA A 48 -14.40 5.23 -1.91
CA ALA A 48 -13.13 5.95 -1.79
C ALA A 48 -13.33 7.43 -1.46
N GLY A 49 -14.40 8.08 -1.94
CA GLY A 49 -14.76 9.46 -1.58
C GLY A 49 -15.18 9.67 -0.12
N THR A 50 -15.48 8.60 0.62
CA THR A 50 -15.80 8.63 2.06
C THR A 50 -15.27 7.35 2.72
N PRO A 51 -13.93 7.19 2.84
CA PRO A 51 -13.32 5.87 3.02
C PRO A 51 -13.77 5.09 4.26
N LYS A 52 -14.17 5.80 5.31
CA LYS A 52 -14.71 5.20 6.54
C LYS A 52 -15.90 4.27 6.28
N LEU A 53 -16.71 4.55 5.26
CA LEU A 53 -17.86 3.73 4.88
C LEU A 53 -17.48 2.45 4.11
N GLY A 54 -16.20 2.24 3.82
CA GLY A 54 -15.69 1.01 3.19
C GLY A 54 -15.49 -0.15 4.18
N PHE A 55 -15.60 0.10 5.48
CA PHE A 55 -15.38 -0.87 6.56
C PHE A 55 -16.71 -1.37 7.14
N GLY A 56 -16.67 -2.51 7.84
CA GLY A 56 -17.84 -3.11 8.50
C GLY A 56 -18.30 -2.32 9.73
N LYS A 57 -17.40 -1.51 10.30
CA LYS A 57 -17.65 -0.56 11.39
C LYS A 57 -16.91 0.74 11.09
N GLU A 58 -17.37 1.85 11.67
CA GLU A 58 -16.68 3.12 11.48
C GLU A 58 -15.31 3.12 12.19
N PRO A 59 -14.19 3.34 11.45
CA PRO A 59 -12.86 3.38 12.05
C PRO A 59 -12.58 4.70 12.76
N ALA A 60 -11.82 4.63 13.86
CA ALA A 60 -11.25 5.81 14.51
C ALA A 60 -10.17 6.47 13.63
N GLN A 61 -9.36 5.64 12.96
CA GLN A 61 -8.28 6.04 12.06
C GLN A 61 -8.25 5.13 10.83
N ILE A 62 -7.74 5.64 9.70
CA ILE A 62 -7.52 4.85 8.49
C ILE A 62 -6.04 4.71 8.21
N TRP A 63 -5.55 3.48 8.14
CA TRP A 63 -4.17 3.17 7.78
C TRP A 63 -4.13 2.49 6.40
N PHE A 64 -3.11 2.81 5.61
CA PHE A 64 -2.94 2.28 4.26
C PHE A 64 -1.56 1.63 4.11
N GLU A 65 -1.49 0.41 3.61
CA GLU A 65 -0.23 -0.26 3.24
C GLU A 65 -0.16 -0.51 1.74
N VAL A 66 0.94 -0.08 1.11
CA VAL A 66 1.22 -0.29 -0.31
C VAL A 66 2.20 -1.45 -0.46
N GLY A 67 1.80 -2.49 -1.19
CA GLY A 67 2.64 -3.64 -1.49
C GLY A 67 2.91 -4.49 -0.26
N PHE A 68 1.86 -5.04 0.38
CA PHE A 68 2.01 -5.78 1.63
C PHE A 68 2.73 -7.14 1.51
N GLY A 69 3.01 -7.61 0.30
CA GLY A 69 3.70 -8.87 0.05
C GLY A 69 2.95 -10.08 0.63
N GLY A 70 3.59 -10.84 1.52
CA GLY A 70 3.00 -12.02 2.17
C GLY A 70 1.93 -11.70 3.22
N GLY A 71 1.80 -10.42 3.61
CA GLY A 71 0.78 -9.93 4.53
C GLY A 71 1.12 -10.05 6.01
N GLU A 72 2.35 -10.43 6.37
CA GLU A 72 2.79 -10.54 7.77
C GLU A 72 2.60 -9.23 8.53
N HIS A 73 3.07 -8.12 7.95
CA HIS A 73 2.95 -6.79 8.56
C HIS A 73 1.49 -6.34 8.63
N SER A 74 0.74 -6.38 7.52
CA SER A 74 -0.70 -6.07 7.49
C SER A 74 -1.50 -6.85 8.54
N TYR A 75 -1.26 -8.16 8.65
CA TYR A 75 -1.95 -9.03 9.60
C TYR A 75 -1.62 -8.66 11.05
N ALA A 76 -0.34 -8.39 11.35
CA ALA A 76 0.08 -7.95 12.68
C ALA A 76 -0.53 -6.60 13.06
N GLN A 77 -0.51 -5.61 12.16
CA GLN A 77 -1.06 -4.28 12.40
C GLN A 77 -2.57 -4.33 12.62
N HIS A 78 -3.30 -5.07 11.78
CA HIS A 78 -4.74 -5.23 11.94
C HIS A 78 -5.11 -5.83 13.31
N ASN A 79 -4.39 -6.86 13.75
CA ASN A 79 -4.65 -7.50 15.04
C ASN A 79 -4.26 -6.64 16.25
N ALA A 80 -3.20 -5.83 16.13
CA ALA A 80 -2.75 -4.94 17.19
C ALA A 80 -3.62 -3.69 17.34
N HIS A 81 -4.36 -3.31 16.30
CA HIS A 81 -5.13 -2.06 16.23
C HIS A 81 -6.58 -2.31 15.77
N PRO A 82 -7.42 -2.92 16.62
CA PRO A 82 -8.77 -3.34 16.24
C PRO A 82 -9.75 -2.18 15.96
N ASP A 83 -9.41 -0.95 16.33
CA ASP A 83 -10.19 0.28 16.07
C ASP A 83 -9.77 1.00 14.78
N VAL A 84 -8.71 0.54 14.12
CA VAL A 84 -8.16 1.11 12.90
C VAL A 84 -8.71 0.41 11.68
N GLY A 85 -9.24 1.18 10.73
CA GLY A 85 -9.56 0.70 9.40
C GLY A 85 -8.28 0.54 8.59
N TYR A 86 -7.86 -0.70 8.35
CA TYR A 86 -6.64 -1.04 7.63
C TYR A 86 -6.92 -1.41 6.18
N ILE A 87 -6.30 -0.70 5.24
CA ILE A 87 -6.36 -0.99 3.80
C ILE A 87 -5.00 -1.53 3.37
N ALA A 88 -4.95 -2.80 3.01
CA ALA A 88 -3.74 -3.44 2.53
C ALA A 88 -3.81 -3.64 1.00
N SER A 89 -2.95 -2.97 0.25
CA SER A 89 -2.88 -3.07 -1.20
C SER A 89 -1.77 -4.00 -1.68
N GLU A 90 -2.07 -4.92 -2.58
CA GLU A 90 -1.11 -5.82 -3.21
C GLU A 90 -1.64 -6.31 -4.55
N VAL A 91 -0.80 -6.31 -5.57
CA VAL A 91 -1.12 -6.76 -6.93
C VAL A 91 -0.59 -8.16 -7.23
N PHE A 92 0.30 -8.68 -6.39
CA PHE A 92 0.85 -10.02 -6.49
C PHE A 92 -0.12 -11.04 -5.90
N HIS A 93 -0.69 -11.88 -6.78
CA HIS A 93 -1.69 -12.88 -6.44
C HIS A 93 -1.23 -13.85 -5.34
N ASN A 94 0.04 -14.28 -5.39
CA ASN A 94 0.57 -15.18 -4.36
C ASN A 94 0.67 -14.50 -2.99
N GLY A 95 0.91 -13.18 -2.94
CA GLY A 95 0.89 -12.37 -1.73
C GLY A 95 -0.52 -12.23 -1.15
N LEU A 96 -1.50 -11.87 -1.99
CA LEU A 96 -2.93 -11.90 -1.65
C LEU A 96 -3.34 -13.25 -1.06
N CYS A 97 -2.97 -14.35 -1.72
CA CYS A 97 -3.28 -15.70 -1.26
C CYS A 97 -2.63 -16.03 0.10
N SER A 98 -1.42 -15.53 0.37
CA SER A 98 -0.73 -15.73 1.65
C SER A 98 -1.52 -15.10 2.80
N LEU A 99 -1.93 -13.84 2.64
CA LEU A 99 -2.74 -13.15 3.65
C LEU A 99 -4.13 -13.80 3.79
N LEU A 100 -4.80 -14.10 2.68
CA LEU A 100 -6.11 -14.76 2.69
C LEU A 100 -6.05 -16.14 3.36
N THR A 101 -4.97 -16.90 3.18
CA THR A 101 -4.79 -18.21 3.85
C THR A 101 -4.72 -18.07 5.37
N ARG A 102 -4.21 -16.93 5.89
CA ARG A 102 -4.17 -16.65 7.33
C ARG A 102 -5.54 -16.22 7.87
N LEU A 103 -6.33 -15.51 7.05
CA LEU A 103 -7.63 -14.95 7.44
C LEU A 103 -8.78 -15.94 7.32
N VAL A 104 -8.70 -16.86 6.37
CA VAL A 104 -9.82 -17.70 5.94
C VAL A 104 -9.54 -19.16 6.29
N PRO A 105 -10.35 -19.79 7.15
CA PRO A 105 -10.25 -21.22 7.43
C PRO A 105 -10.33 -22.07 6.17
N VAL A 106 -9.77 -23.27 6.25
CA VAL A 106 -9.86 -24.27 5.17
C VAL A 106 -11.33 -24.65 4.99
N GLU A 107 -11.80 -24.78 3.74
CA GLU A 107 -13.19 -25.14 3.39
C GLU A 107 -14.25 -24.06 3.65
N GLU A 108 -13.84 -22.86 4.09
CA GLU A 108 -14.74 -21.73 4.33
C GLU A 108 -14.46 -20.54 3.37
N GLU A 109 -13.89 -20.80 2.20
CA GLU A 109 -13.49 -19.74 1.25
C GLU A 109 -14.64 -18.81 0.84
N ALA A 110 -15.86 -19.32 0.74
CA ALA A 110 -17.06 -18.54 0.43
C ALA A 110 -17.77 -17.96 1.68
N THR A 111 -17.60 -18.56 2.86
CA THR A 111 -18.50 -18.38 4.01
C THR A 111 -17.85 -17.77 5.23
N ALA A 112 -16.52 -17.87 5.37
CA ALA A 112 -15.81 -17.38 6.54
C ALA A 112 -16.14 -15.90 6.79
N PRO A 113 -16.36 -15.49 8.05
CA PRO A 113 -16.55 -14.08 8.36
C PRO A 113 -15.29 -13.30 7.96
N ILE A 114 -15.49 -12.14 7.35
CA ILE A 114 -14.40 -11.21 7.04
C ILE A 114 -14.22 -10.24 8.21
N PRO A 115 -12.99 -9.79 8.52
CA PRO A 115 -12.80 -8.78 9.54
C PRO A 115 -13.52 -7.47 9.18
N ASP A 116 -14.13 -6.82 10.17
CA ASP A 116 -14.81 -5.54 9.95
C ASP A 116 -13.85 -4.43 9.51
N MET A 117 -12.61 -4.49 10.01
CA MET A 117 -11.65 -3.39 9.96
C MET A 117 -10.47 -3.63 9.01
N LEU A 118 -10.46 -4.72 8.24
CA LEU A 118 -9.43 -5.00 7.24
C LEU A 118 -10.05 -5.06 5.84
N ARG A 119 -9.46 -4.33 4.89
CA ARG A 119 -9.83 -4.39 3.47
C ARG A 119 -8.60 -4.59 2.61
N LEU A 120 -8.77 -5.32 1.51
CA LEU A 120 -7.73 -5.57 0.51
C LEU A 120 -7.96 -4.72 -0.73
N TRP A 121 -6.89 -4.24 -1.36
CA TRP A 121 -6.94 -3.60 -2.67
C TRP A 121 -6.00 -4.32 -3.63
N ASP A 122 -6.57 -5.09 -4.56
CA ASP A 122 -5.86 -6.00 -5.46
C ASP A 122 -5.44 -5.37 -6.79
N ASP A 123 -5.44 -4.05 -6.87
CA ASP A 123 -4.99 -3.26 -8.01
C ASP A 123 -3.93 -2.24 -7.57
N ASP A 124 -3.46 -1.42 -8.50
CA ASP A 124 -2.53 -0.34 -8.25
C ASP A 124 -3.03 0.58 -7.14
N ALA A 125 -2.28 0.66 -6.03
CA ALA A 125 -2.59 1.51 -4.89
C ALA A 125 -2.84 2.97 -5.29
N ARG A 126 -2.17 3.47 -6.35
CA ARG A 126 -2.33 4.84 -6.84
C ARG A 126 -3.75 5.13 -7.31
N ILE A 127 -4.48 4.13 -7.80
CA ILE A 127 -5.89 4.28 -8.21
C ILE A 127 -6.73 4.66 -6.99
N LEU A 128 -6.61 3.87 -5.92
CA LEU A 128 -7.38 4.09 -4.69
C LEU A 128 -6.95 5.38 -3.99
N LEU A 129 -5.64 5.64 -3.90
CA LEU A 129 -5.12 6.89 -3.31
C LEU A 129 -5.60 8.13 -4.08
N LYS A 130 -5.68 8.10 -5.43
CA LYS A 130 -6.23 9.22 -6.22
C LYS A 130 -7.72 9.45 -5.96
N ALA A 131 -8.48 8.38 -5.74
CA ALA A 131 -9.93 8.46 -5.47
C ALA A 131 -10.27 8.89 -4.04
N MET A 132 -9.30 8.83 -3.11
CA MET A 132 -9.49 9.27 -1.72
C MET A 132 -9.46 10.80 -1.58
N PRO A 133 -10.27 11.39 -0.68
CA PRO A 133 -10.21 12.79 -0.34
C PRO A 133 -8.87 13.19 0.26
N GLU A 134 -8.61 14.49 0.26
CA GLU A 134 -7.48 15.06 0.99
C GLU A 134 -7.61 14.78 2.49
N ALA A 135 -6.47 14.61 3.18
CA ALA A 135 -6.42 14.41 4.64
C ALA A 135 -7.37 13.32 5.18
N SER A 136 -7.49 12.21 4.45
CA SER A 136 -8.38 11.09 4.80
C SER A 136 -7.66 9.87 5.40
N VAL A 137 -6.32 9.83 5.31
CA VAL A 137 -5.48 8.73 5.81
C VAL A 137 -4.63 9.21 6.99
N ASP A 138 -4.59 8.42 8.06
CA ASP A 138 -3.87 8.73 9.31
C ASP A 138 -2.44 8.17 9.33
N ARG A 139 -2.17 7.14 8.53
CA ARG A 139 -0.84 6.51 8.43
C ARG A 139 -0.70 5.77 7.11
N LEU A 140 0.48 5.83 6.51
CA LEU A 140 0.82 5.05 5.32
C LEU A 140 2.08 4.20 5.54
N PHE A 141 2.10 3.00 4.99
CA PHE A 141 3.22 2.08 5.02
C PHE A 141 3.66 1.70 3.60
N LEU A 142 4.97 1.65 3.39
CA LEU A 142 5.62 1.09 2.21
C LEU A 142 6.83 0.26 2.68
N MET A 143 6.61 -1.03 2.88
CA MET A 143 7.59 -1.92 3.51
C MET A 143 8.30 -2.75 2.44
N PHE A 144 9.63 -2.62 2.35
CA PHE A 144 10.51 -3.40 1.48
C PHE A 144 10.04 -3.47 0.00
N PRO A 145 9.77 -2.31 -0.65
CA PRO A 145 9.34 -2.29 -2.05
C PRO A 145 10.45 -2.76 -3.00
N ASP A 146 10.06 -3.17 -4.21
CA ASP A 146 11.01 -3.53 -5.28
C ASP A 146 12.04 -2.39 -5.50
N PRO A 147 13.36 -2.65 -5.37
CA PRO A 147 14.36 -1.60 -5.31
C PRO A 147 14.66 -0.96 -6.67
N TRP A 148 14.42 -1.69 -7.76
CA TRP A 148 14.70 -1.27 -9.12
C TRP A 148 16.10 -0.63 -9.27
N PRO A 149 17.20 -1.39 -9.08
CA PRO A 149 18.53 -0.83 -8.85
C PRO A 149 19.11 -0.04 -10.04
N LYS A 150 18.65 -0.32 -11.26
CA LYS A 150 19.12 0.38 -12.47
C LYS A 150 18.49 1.76 -12.58
N ALA A 151 19.29 2.81 -12.78
CA ALA A 151 18.82 4.21 -12.90
C ALA A 151 17.64 4.40 -13.87
N LYS A 152 17.66 3.73 -15.03
CA LYS A 152 16.55 3.78 -16.02
C LYS A 152 15.20 3.24 -15.49
N HIS A 153 15.19 2.56 -14.35
CA HIS A 153 14.02 2.04 -13.67
C HIS A 153 13.55 2.92 -12.51
N ALA A 154 14.22 4.04 -12.19
CA ALA A 154 13.86 4.91 -11.08
C ALA A 154 12.37 5.34 -11.11
N LYS A 155 11.83 5.62 -12.31
CA LYS A 155 10.40 5.90 -12.54
C LYS A 155 9.42 4.79 -12.10
N ARG A 156 9.90 3.59 -11.76
CA ARG A 156 9.09 2.46 -11.27
C ARG A 156 9.05 2.40 -9.74
N ARG A 157 9.95 3.11 -9.05
CA ARG A 157 9.99 3.14 -7.59
C ARG A 157 8.76 3.88 -7.09
N PHE A 158 8.09 3.33 -6.07
CA PHE A 158 6.88 3.95 -5.53
C PHE A 158 7.17 5.30 -4.87
N VAL A 159 8.24 5.40 -4.06
CA VAL A 159 8.77 6.70 -3.65
C VAL A 159 9.28 7.40 -4.90
N HIS A 160 8.59 8.46 -5.28
CA HIS A 160 8.82 9.18 -6.53
C HIS A 160 8.19 10.56 -6.40
N PRO A 161 8.79 11.66 -6.92
CA PRO A 161 8.27 13.02 -6.72
C PRO A 161 6.75 13.16 -6.94
N HIS A 162 6.24 12.61 -8.05
CA HIS A 162 4.81 12.60 -8.37
C HIS A 162 3.93 11.80 -7.37
N ASN A 163 4.43 10.69 -6.85
CA ASN A 163 3.70 9.90 -5.85
C ASN A 163 3.80 10.50 -4.45
N VAL A 164 4.91 11.20 -4.13
CA VAL A 164 5.06 11.93 -2.86
C VAL A 164 3.95 12.98 -2.72
N GLU A 165 3.69 13.76 -3.77
CA GLU A 165 2.59 14.73 -3.79
C GLU A 165 1.22 14.05 -3.60
N LEU A 166 0.97 12.94 -4.31
CA LEU A 166 -0.25 12.16 -4.15
C LEU A 166 -0.44 11.65 -2.71
N VAL A 167 0.63 11.12 -2.09
CA VAL A 167 0.62 10.60 -0.73
C VAL A 167 0.46 11.72 0.29
N ALA A 168 1.13 12.85 0.09
CA ALA A 168 1.00 14.04 0.94
C ALA A 168 -0.44 14.57 0.95
N ARG A 169 -1.09 14.61 -0.23
CA ARG A 169 -2.48 15.07 -0.35
C ARG A 169 -3.44 14.23 0.49
N VAL A 170 -3.32 12.90 0.46
CA VAL A 170 -4.27 12.02 1.17
C VAL A 170 -3.99 11.89 2.66
N LEU A 171 -2.75 12.10 3.08
CA LEU A 171 -2.37 12.03 4.49
C LEU A 171 -2.85 13.26 5.25
N LYS A 172 -3.30 13.04 6.48
CA LYS A 172 -3.59 14.15 7.41
C LYS A 172 -2.31 14.89 7.78
N SER A 173 -2.42 16.16 8.12
CA SER A 173 -1.30 16.90 8.72
C SER A 173 -0.85 16.20 10.01
N GLY A 174 0.46 15.98 10.14
CA GLY A 174 1.05 15.23 11.26
C GLY A 174 0.97 13.69 11.12
N ALA A 175 0.36 13.16 10.05
CA ALA A 175 0.40 11.73 9.77
C ALA A 175 1.81 11.27 9.38
N VAL A 176 2.07 9.98 9.60
CA VAL A 176 3.38 9.37 9.31
C VAL A 176 3.29 8.48 8.08
N TRP A 177 4.16 8.72 7.10
CA TRP A 177 4.49 7.75 6.06
C TRP A 177 5.74 6.98 6.46
N ARG A 178 5.58 5.69 6.78
CA ARG A 178 6.69 4.80 7.08
C ARG A 178 7.17 4.13 5.81
N VAL A 179 8.43 4.38 5.45
CA VAL A 179 9.13 3.69 4.37
C VAL A 179 10.26 2.87 4.98
N ALA A 180 10.34 1.59 4.62
CA ALA A 180 11.41 0.71 5.05
C ALA A 180 11.99 -0.02 3.83
N SER A 181 13.31 -0.20 3.81
CA SER A 181 14.01 -0.97 2.77
C SER A 181 15.33 -1.49 3.33
N ASP A 182 15.77 -2.64 2.84
CA ASP A 182 17.06 -3.26 3.07
C ASP A 182 18.02 -3.11 1.87
N ASP A 183 17.57 -2.44 0.79
CA ASP A 183 18.36 -2.20 -0.41
C ASP A 183 19.00 -0.79 -0.36
N PRO A 184 20.34 -0.68 -0.33
CA PRO A 184 21.02 0.62 -0.24
C PRO A 184 20.71 1.56 -1.43
N THR A 185 20.43 1.01 -2.61
CA THR A 185 20.09 1.83 -3.78
C THR A 185 18.72 2.47 -3.61
N TYR A 186 17.76 1.73 -3.03
CA TYR A 186 16.45 2.28 -2.73
C TYR A 186 16.50 3.26 -1.56
N GLN A 187 17.28 2.97 -0.51
CA GLN A 187 17.47 3.90 0.62
C GLN A 187 18.02 5.25 0.15
N ALA A 188 19.12 5.25 -0.62
CA ALA A 188 19.70 6.48 -1.18
C ALA A 188 18.69 7.24 -2.07
N TRP A 189 17.87 6.51 -2.83
CA TRP A 189 16.81 7.12 -3.63
C TRP A 189 15.70 7.77 -2.79
N VAL A 190 15.30 7.12 -1.69
CA VAL A 190 14.32 7.69 -0.76
C VAL A 190 14.87 8.97 -0.14
N GLU A 191 16.13 8.97 0.31
CA GLU A 191 16.79 10.17 0.85
C GLU A 191 16.81 11.32 -0.17
N GLU A 192 17.22 11.04 -1.41
CA GLU A 192 17.25 12.04 -2.49
C GLU A 192 15.86 12.62 -2.77
N VAL A 193 14.84 11.78 -2.94
CA VAL A 193 13.48 12.24 -3.24
C VAL A 193 12.85 12.98 -2.06
N MET A 194 13.03 12.48 -0.83
CA MET A 194 12.43 13.06 0.37
C MET A 194 13.15 14.32 0.86
N GLY A 195 14.45 14.47 0.58
CA GLY A 195 15.19 15.70 0.86
C GLY A 195 14.84 16.86 -0.10
N ALA A 196 14.19 16.57 -1.22
CA ALA A 196 13.94 17.52 -2.30
C ALA A 196 12.45 17.92 -2.46
N GLN A 197 11.61 17.59 -1.47
CA GLN A 197 10.16 17.80 -1.49
C GLN A 197 9.71 18.66 -0.30
N PRO A 198 8.58 19.41 -0.41
CA PRO A 198 8.15 20.37 0.62
C PRO A 198 7.09 19.84 1.60
N TYR A 199 6.64 18.59 1.47
CA TYR A 199 5.46 18.05 2.14
C TYR A 199 5.76 17.31 3.45
N PHE A 200 6.88 16.60 3.52
CA PHE A 200 7.27 15.78 4.68
C PHE A 200 8.52 16.31 5.35
N ASP A 201 8.51 16.29 6.69
CA ASP A 201 9.75 16.32 7.47
C ASP A 201 10.36 14.91 7.44
N ALA A 202 11.46 14.77 6.69
CA ALA A 202 12.13 13.50 6.44
C ALA A 202 13.53 13.55 7.07
N PRO A 203 13.65 13.24 8.37
CA PRO A 203 14.95 13.21 9.01
C PRO A 203 15.84 12.14 8.35
N HIS A 204 17.12 12.44 8.22
CA HIS A 204 18.10 11.43 7.85
C HIS A 204 18.05 10.27 8.87
N PRO A 205 18.10 9.01 8.40
CA PRO A 205 18.05 7.83 9.27
C PRO A 205 19.20 7.77 10.29
#